data_AF-A0A4S5CML3-F1
#
_entry.id   AF-A0A4S5CML3-F1
#
_cell.length_a   1.000
_cell.length_b   1.000
_cell.length_c   1.000
_cell.angle_alpha   90.00
_cell.angle_beta   90.00
_cell.angle_gamma   90.00
#
_symmetry.space_group_name_H-M   'P 1'
#
loop_
_entity.id
_entity.type
_entity.pdbx_description
1 polymer ?
#
loop_
_entity_poly.entity_id
_entity_poly.type
_entity_poly.pdbx_seq_one_letter_code
_entity_poly.pdbx_strand_id
1 'polypeptide(L)'
;MLARPGMPSKSMVMRWLADERYIEFRDQYACAREDLADKLADEILQIADDGSKDTFLDANGNVKVNHDVIARARLQIDARKWLASKLAPKKYGDRGQRENSGVSHGSMQVKSTVTFVHPPNWDEDSEVD
;
A
#
# COMPACT_ATOMS: atom_id res chain seq x y z
N MET A 1 12.09 -18.27 -11.74
CA MET A 1 12.49 -16.87 -11.48
C MET A 1 13.92 -16.70 -11.99
N LEU A 2 14.12 -16.00 -13.10
CA LEU A 2 15.46 -15.82 -13.68
C LEU A 2 16.24 -14.78 -12.86
N ALA A 3 17.10 -15.24 -11.97
CA ALA A 3 18.11 -14.38 -11.36
C ALA A 3 19.08 -13.95 -12.48
N ARG A 4 19.25 -12.64 -12.68
CA ARG A 4 20.23 -12.12 -13.64
C ARG A 4 21.63 -12.47 -13.13
N PRO A 5 22.55 -12.98 -13.99
CA PRO A 5 23.93 -13.25 -13.58
C PRO A 5 24.56 -12.01 -12.93
N GLY A 6 25.19 -12.20 -11.76
CA GLY A 6 25.82 -11.11 -11.00
C GLY A 6 24.88 -10.29 -10.10
N MET A 7 23.57 -10.52 -10.11
CA MET A 7 22.66 -9.88 -9.15
C MET A 7 22.64 -10.62 -7.80
N PRO A 8 22.64 -9.89 -6.67
CA PRO A 8 22.49 -10.51 -5.36
C PRO A 8 21.13 -11.19 -5.24
N SER A 9 21.06 -12.22 -4.39
CA SER A 9 19.79 -12.87 -4.09
C SER A 9 18.84 -11.89 -3.37
N LYS A 10 17.52 -12.13 -3.48
CA LYS A 10 16.52 -11.33 -2.77
C LYS A 10 16.81 -11.26 -1.27
N SER A 11 17.22 -12.37 -0.65
CA SER A 11 17.56 -12.43 0.77
C SER A 11 18.74 -11.52 1.13
N MET A 12 19.75 -11.41 0.26
CA MET A 12 20.87 -10.49 0.48
C MET A 12 20.44 -9.03 0.41
N VAL A 13 19.60 -8.67 -0.57
CA VAL A 13 19.06 -7.30 -0.69
C VAL A 13 18.24 -6.95 0.56
N MET A 14 17.37 -7.85 1.02
CA MET A 14 16.57 -7.62 2.23
C MET A 14 17.44 -7.45 3.47
N ARG A 15 18.56 -8.18 3.56
CA ARG A 15 19.54 -8.00 4.65
C ARG A 15 20.21 -6.62 4.60
N TRP A 16 20.60 -6.15 3.43
CA TRP A 16 21.19 -4.80 3.29
C TRP A 16 20.20 -3.70 3.69
N LEU A 17 18.92 -3.84 3.34
CA LEU A 17 17.89 -2.86 3.73
C LEU A 17 17.64 -2.81 5.25
N ALA A 18 17.93 -3.88 5.98
CA ALA A 18 17.73 -3.97 7.42
C ALA A 18 18.96 -3.53 8.24
N ASP A 19 20.11 -3.34 7.60
CA ASP A 19 21.39 -3.09 8.25
C ASP A 19 21.75 -1.61 8.14
N GLU A 20 21.95 -0.95 9.29
CA GLU A 20 22.19 0.50 9.38
C GLU A 20 23.45 0.95 8.63
N ARG A 21 24.40 0.04 8.40
CA ARG A 21 25.62 0.33 7.62
C ARG A 21 25.34 0.70 6.16
N TYR A 22 24.15 0.36 5.66
CA TYR A 22 23.74 0.60 4.27
C TYR A 22 22.64 1.64 4.16
N ILE A 23 22.69 2.70 4.97
CA ILE A 23 21.67 3.76 4.98
C ILE A 23 21.51 4.45 3.61
N GLU A 24 22.61 4.76 2.93
CA GLU A 24 22.58 5.35 1.58
C GLU A 24 21.88 4.44 0.56
N PHE A 25 22.15 3.13 0.63
CA PHE A 25 21.49 2.14 -0.23
C PHE A 25 20.00 2.04 0.08
N ARG A 26 19.62 2.09 1.36
CA ARG A 26 18.22 2.08 1.78
C ARG A 26 17.47 3.31 1.24
N ASP A 27 18.07 4.49 1.28
CA ASP A 27 17.46 5.72 0.78
C ASP A 27 17.32 5.69 -0.75
N GLN A 28 18.38 5.27 -1.46
CA GLN A 28 18.32 5.05 -2.91
C GLN A 28 17.26 4.02 -3.29
N TYR A 29 17.15 2.93 -2.52
CA TYR A 29 16.12 1.91 -2.74
C TYR A 29 14.71 2.47 -2.50
N ALA A 30 14.52 3.35 -1.51
CA ALA A 30 13.25 4.02 -1.28
C ALA A 30 12.86 4.90 -2.49
N CYS A 31 13.78 5.73 -2.99
CA CYS A 31 13.56 6.52 -4.21
C CYS A 31 13.22 5.63 -5.42
N ALA A 32 13.98 4.55 -5.63
CA ALA A 32 13.71 3.61 -6.72
C ALA A 32 12.33 2.94 -6.62
N ARG A 33 11.80 2.78 -5.40
CA ARG A 33 10.45 2.24 -5.17
C ARG A 33 9.36 3.27 -5.49
N GLU A 34 9.64 4.56 -5.30
CA GLU A 34 8.77 5.64 -5.76
C GLU A 34 8.78 5.73 -7.29
N ASP A 35 9.95 5.69 -7.94
CA ASP A 35 10.05 5.66 -9.42
C ASP A 35 9.34 4.44 -10.02
N LEU A 36 9.40 3.29 -9.32
CA LEU A 36 8.66 2.10 -9.72
C LEU A 36 7.14 2.33 -9.65
N ALA A 37 6.64 3.12 -8.70
CA ALA A 37 5.23 3.48 -8.65
C ALA A 37 4.83 4.32 -9.87
N ASP A 38 5.65 5.30 -10.23
CA ASP A 38 5.43 6.16 -11.40
C ASP A 38 5.43 5.31 -12.70
N LYS A 39 6.39 4.39 -12.85
CA LYS A 39 6.41 3.45 -13.99
C LYS A 39 5.14 2.58 -14.07
N LEU A 40 4.66 2.05 -12.93
CA LEU A 40 3.44 1.24 -12.91
C LEU A 40 2.21 2.06 -13.31
N ALA A 41 2.17 3.35 -12.95
CA ALA A 41 1.12 4.25 -13.37
C ALA A 41 1.13 4.48 -14.89
N ASP A 42 2.29 4.66 -15.50
CA ASP A 42 2.43 4.82 -16.95
C ASP A 42 2.03 3.54 -17.71
N GLU A 43 2.41 2.37 -17.20
CA GLU A 43 2.03 1.08 -17.79
C GLU A 43 0.51 0.83 -17.79
N ILE A 44 -0.24 1.45 -16.86
CA ILE A 44 -1.70 1.32 -16.85
C ILE A 44 -2.31 1.87 -18.14
N LEU A 45 -1.85 3.03 -18.61
CA LEU A 45 -2.36 3.64 -19.84
C LEU A 45 -2.02 2.75 -21.04
N GLN A 46 -0.78 2.24 -21.10
CA GLN A 46 -0.37 1.33 -22.18
C GLN A 46 -1.25 0.07 -22.25
N ILE A 47 -1.64 -0.49 -21.11
CA ILE A 47 -2.53 -1.67 -21.05
C ILE A 47 -3.96 -1.31 -21.40
N ALA A 48 -4.44 -0.14 -20.98
CA ALA A 48 -5.78 0.32 -21.27
C ALA A 48 -5.98 0.62 -22.77
N ASP A 49 -4.95 1.13 -23.44
CA ASP A 49 -4.99 1.51 -24.85
C ASP A 49 -4.70 0.33 -25.80
N ASP A 50 -4.10 -0.78 -25.31
CA ASP A 50 -3.82 -1.97 -26.14
C ASP A 50 -5.05 -2.85 -26.35
N GLY A 51 -5.84 -2.53 -27.37
CA GLY A 51 -6.97 -3.34 -27.84
C GLY A 51 -6.61 -4.42 -28.88
N SER A 52 -5.31 -4.65 -29.16
CA SER A 52 -4.87 -5.48 -30.30
C SER A 52 -5.35 -6.94 -30.26
N LYS A 53 -5.70 -7.44 -29.08
CA LYS A 53 -6.12 -8.84 -28.83
C LYS A 53 -7.55 -8.97 -28.33
N ASP A 54 -8.32 -7.88 -28.37
CA ASP A 54 -9.69 -7.85 -27.86
C ASP A 54 -10.67 -8.60 -28.75
N THR A 55 -10.29 -8.89 -29.99
CA THR A 55 -11.12 -9.65 -30.93
C THR A 55 -10.34 -10.77 -31.61
N PHE A 56 -11.05 -11.81 -32.01
CA PHE A 56 -10.52 -12.92 -32.80
C PHE A 56 -11.56 -13.40 -33.81
N LEU A 57 -11.09 -14.06 -34.88
CA LEU A 57 -11.97 -14.70 -35.86
C LEU A 57 -12.36 -16.10 -35.37
N ASP A 58 -13.64 -16.42 -35.41
CA ASP A 58 -14.12 -17.77 -35.16
C ASP A 58 -13.97 -18.67 -36.39
N ALA A 59 -14.26 -19.96 -36.23
CA ALA A 59 -14.16 -20.96 -37.30
C ALA A 59 -15.05 -20.65 -38.52
N ASN A 60 -16.06 -19.78 -38.36
CA ASN A 60 -16.98 -19.36 -39.41
C ASN A 60 -16.60 -18.01 -40.02
N GLY A 61 -15.45 -17.43 -39.64
CA GLY A 61 -14.97 -16.14 -40.11
C GLY A 61 -15.66 -14.94 -39.46
N ASN A 62 -16.42 -15.13 -38.38
CA ASN A 62 -17.04 -14.01 -37.66
C ASN A 62 -16.08 -13.44 -36.61
N VAL A 63 -16.07 -12.11 -36.49
CA VAL A 63 -15.32 -11.42 -35.43
C VAL A 63 -16.05 -11.60 -34.10
N LYS A 64 -15.36 -12.14 -33.09
CA LYS A 64 -15.84 -12.28 -31.71
C LYS A 64 -14.92 -11.56 -30.73
N VAL A 65 -15.52 -11.06 -29.65
CA VAL A 65 -14.80 -10.40 -28.56
C VAL A 65 -14.15 -11.45 -27.65
N ASN A 66 -12.89 -11.21 -27.30
CA ASN A 66 -12.12 -12.02 -26.36
C ASN A 66 -12.25 -11.47 -24.93
N HIS A 67 -13.29 -11.90 -24.22
CA HIS A 67 -13.54 -11.45 -22.86
C HIS A 67 -12.42 -11.80 -21.86
N ASP A 68 -11.64 -12.87 -22.08
CA ASP A 68 -10.51 -13.22 -21.20
C ASP A 68 -9.41 -12.16 -21.26
N VAL A 69 -9.09 -11.66 -22.46
CA VAL A 69 -8.08 -10.62 -22.65
C VAL A 69 -8.50 -9.33 -21.95
N ILE A 70 -9.76 -8.92 -22.14
CA ILE A 70 -10.30 -7.70 -21.51
C ILE A 70 -10.32 -7.84 -19.98
N ALA A 71 -10.78 -8.98 -19.45
CA ALA A 71 -10.82 -9.24 -18.02
C ALA A 71 -9.40 -9.26 -17.41
N ARG A 72 -8.43 -9.84 -18.12
CA ARG A 72 -7.03 -9.86 -17.71
C ARG A 72 -6.40 -8.47 -17.74
N ALA A 73 -6.69 -7.65 -18.76
CA ALA A 73 -6.24 -6.27 -18.84
C ALA A 73 -6.75 -5.47 -17.64
N ARG A 74 -8.05 -5.59 -17.32
CA ARG A 74 -8.64 -4.96 -16.13
C ARG A 74 -7.95 -5.41 -14.84
N LEU A 75 -7.75 -6.71 -14.65
CA LEU A 75 -7.05 -7.23 -13.46
C LEU A 75 -5.62 -6.70 -13.33
N GLN A 76 -4.91 -6.60 -14.45
CA GLN A 76 -3.56 -6.02 -14.50
C GLN A 76 -3.54 -4.55 -14.11
N ILE A 77 -4.51 -3.76 -14.59
CA ILE A 77 -4.67 -2.36 -14.24
C ILE A 77 -4.93 -2.21 -12.74
N ASP A 78 -5.86 -3.00 -12.19
CA ASP A 78 -6.23 -2.92 -10.77
C ASP A 78 -5.07 -3.33 -9.86
N ALA A 79 -4.32 -4.38 -10.22
CA ALA A 79 -3.13 -4.80 -9.48
C ALA A 79 -2.04 -3.71 -9.47
N ARG A 80 -1.83 -3.02 -10.60
CA ARG A 80 -0.87 -1.91 -10.71
C ARG A 80 -1.30 -0.70 -9.90
N LYS A 81 -2.58 -0.32 -9.95
CA LYS A 81 -3.14 0.77 -9.11
C LYS A 81 -2.92 0.47 -7.63
N TRP A 82 -3.24 -0.74 -7.20
CA TRP A 82 -3.04 -1.16 -5.82
C TRP A 82 -1.57 -1.07 -5.42
N LEU A 83 -0.67 -1.59 -6.24
CA LEU A 83 0.77 -1.57 -5.94
C LEU A 83 1.33 -0.14 -5.91
N ALA A 84 0.99 0.70 -6.88
CA ALA A 84 1.40 2.12 -6.91
C ALA A 84 0.90 2.88 -5.66
N SER A 85 -0.34 2.63 -5.22
CA SER A 85 -0.89 3.22 -3.99
C SER A 85 -0.13 2.85 -2.72
N LYS A 86 0.52 1.66 -2.69
CA LYS A 86 1.33 1.20 -1.55
C LYS A 86 2.77 1.71 -1.60
N LEU A 87 3.31 1.87 -2.80
CA LEU A 87 4.70 2.31 -3.00
C LEU A 87 4.85 3.83 -2.83
N ALA A 88 3.89 4.61 -3.35
CA ALA A 88 3.90 6.07 -3.22
C ALA A 88 2.51 6.57 -2.77
N PRO A 89 2.11 6.32 -1.51
CA PRO A 89 0.77 6.65 -1.00
C PRO A 89 0.45 8.15 -1.03
N LYS A 90 1.48 9.02 -1.00
CA LYS A 90 1.28 10.47 -1.12
C LYS A 90 0.82 10.89 -2.53
N LYS A 91 1.31 10.20 -3.58
CA LYS A 91 0.98 10.50 -4.99
C LYS A 91 -0.26 9.73 -5.46
N TYR A 92 -0.29 8.41 -5.19
CA TYR A 92 -1.27 7.48 -5.75
C TYR A 92 -2.19 6.83 -4.71
N GLY A 93 -2.08 7.23 -3.43
CA GLY A 93 -3.00 6.78 -2.40
C GLY A 93 -4.40 7.34 -2.62
N ASP A 94 -5.40 6.59 -2.16
CA ASP A 94 -6.78 7.06 -2.19
C ASP A 94 -6.94 8.26 -1.25
N ARG A 95 -7.25 9.43 -1.82
CA ARG A 95 -7.56 10.63 -1.05
C ARG A 95 -9.04 10.57 -0.69
N GLY A 96 -9.35 9.80 0.35
CA GLY A 96 -10.66 9.88 0.98
C GLY A 96 -10.91 11.31 1.44
N GLN A 97 -11.94 11.97 0.89
CA GLN A 97 -12.46 13.19 1.47
C GLN A 97 -12.88 12.86 2.91
N ARG A 98 -12.09 13.30 3.89
CA ARG A 98 -12.60 13.43 5.25
C ARG A 98 -13.49 14.66 5.26
N GLU A 99 -14.76 14.45 4.97
CA GLU A 99 -15.79 15.43 5.29
C GLU A 99 -15.88 15.46 6.82
N ASN A 100 -15.13 16.37 7.44
CA ASN A 100 -15.43 16.77 8.80
C ASN A 100 -16.71 17.58 8.67
N SER A 101 -17.87 16.91 8.71
CA SER A 101 -19.18 17.53 8.83
C SER A 101 -19.26 18.18 10.21
N GLY A 102 -18.49 19.27 10.35
CA GLY A 102 -18.68 20.26 11.38
C GLY A 102 -20.04 20.87 11.12
N VAL A 103 -21.06 20.27 11.72
CA VAL A 103 -22.28 20.97 12.06
C VAL A 103 -21.83 22.25 12.75
N SER A 104 -22.02 23.38 12.07
CA SER A 104 -21.85 24.70 12.65
C SER A 104 -22.94 24.88 13.72
N HIS A 105 -22.68 24.36 14.92
CA HIS A 105 -22.94 24.99 16.22
C HIS A 105 -22.60 23.99 17.33
N GLY A 106 -21.39 24.11 17.88
CA GLY A 106 -20.98 23.37 19.07
C GLY A 106 -19.56 22.86 18.94
N SER A 107 -18.61 23.66 19.42
CA SER A 107 -17.25 23.21 19.71
C SER A 107 -17.28 21.80 20.33
N MET A 108 -16.50 20.88 19.78
CA MET A 108 -16.37 19.51 20.26
C MET A 108 -15.94 19.52 21.74
N GLN A 109 -16.90 19.37 22.66
CA GLN A 109 -16.62 19.37 24.09
C GLN A 109 -16.10 17.99 24.49
N VAL A 110 -14.79 17.89 24.64
CA VAL A 110 -14.15 16.72 25.24
C VAL A 110 -14.22 16.88 26.76
N LYS A 111 -15.07 16.08 27.43
CA LYS A 111 -15.13 16.02 28.89
C LYS A 111 -14.42 14.74 29.36
N SER A 112 -13.27 14.90 29.98
CA SER A 112 -12.50 13.79 30.58
C SER A 112 -12.68 13.84 32.10
N THR A 113 -13.14 12.74 32.70
CA THR A 113 -13.19 12.58 34.16
C THR A 113 -11.97 11.77 34.59
N VAL A 114 -11.12 12.36 35.42
CA VAL A 114 -9.98 11.67 36.04
C VAL A 114 -10.35 11.35 37.48
N THR A 115 -10.38 10.07 37.83
CA THR A 115 -10.60 9.61 39.21
C THR A 115 -9.27 9.17 39.79
N PHE A 116 -8.79 9.86 40.83
CA PHE A 116 -7.67 9.39 41.63
C PHE A 116 -8.20 8.40 42.67
N VAL A 117 -7.74 7.15 42.59
CA VAL A 117 -8.02 6.13 43.61
C VAL A 117 -6.89 6.18 44.64
N HIS A 118 -7.24 6.42 45.91
CA HIS A 118 -6.27 6.32 47.00
C HIS A 118 -5.98 4.83 47.24
N PRO A 119 -4.71 4.39 47.33
CA PRO A 119 -4.41 3.02 47.74
C PRO A 119 -5.04 2.71 49.10
N PRO A 120 -5.54 1.49 49.31
CA PRO A 120 -6.08 1.08 50.60
C PRO A 120 -5.01 1.24 51.67
N ASN A 121 -5.41 1.80 52.80
CA ASN A 121 -4.64 1.84 54.03
C ASN A 121 -4.35 0.39 54.44
N TRP A 122 -3.08 0.02 54.36
CA TRP A 122 -2.56 -1.19 54.98
C TRP A 122 -2.57 -0.90 56.48
N ASP A 123 -3.64 -1.33 57.15
CA ASP A 123 -3.65 -1.33 58.61
C ASP A 123 -2.43 -2.16 59.07
N GLU A 124 -1.62 -1.56 59.94
CA GLU A 124 -0.41 -2.15 60.51
C GLU A 124 -0.78 -3.36 61.39
N ASP A 125 -1.11 -4.49 60.77
CA ASP A 125 -1.08 -5.79 61.42
C ASP A 125 0.37 -6.29 61.41
N SER A 126 1.21 -5.69 62.26
CA SER A 126 2.48 -6.29 62.64
C SER A 126 2.96 -5.81 64.01
N GLU A 127 2.34 -6.33 65.06
CA GLU A 127 3.13 -6.80 66.20
C GLU A 127 2.44 -8.03 66.80
N VAL A 128 3.08 -9.18 66.57
CA VAL A 128 2.77 -10.47 67.15
C VAL A 128 3.47 -10.51 68.51
N ASP A 129 2.72 -10.66 69.60
CA ASP A 129 3.23 -11.05 70.91
C ASP A 129 3.60 -12.55 70.92
#